data_AF-A0A401TWY0-F1
#
_entry.id   AF-A0A401TWY0-F1
#
_cell.length_a   1.000
_cell.length_b   1.000
_cell.length_c   1.000
_cell.angle_alpha   90.00
_cell.angle_beta   90.00
_cell.angle_gamma   90.00
#
_symmetry.space_group_name_H-M   'P 1'
#
loop_
_entity.id
_entity.type
_entity.pdbx_description
1 polymer ?
#
loop_
_entity_poly.entity_id
_entity_poly.type
_entity_poly.pdbx_seq_one_letter_code
_entity_poly.pdbx_strand_id
1 'polypeptide(L)'
;KRAIEVLEIALLRGTRPQPGTGGLARDFARFRAELVKLHGGETSSLHAMEPRARLRDNELNQAEGLITRLQAALAPLEGMAASKPYDFAELAARHREALIALSADQNDVAIVFEERAGASLASAFDELLARQQPSGLMTPLSDYPEVFQTAFADRMVRRPESARAQLNIFGQLEARLTESDRVILGGLVEGVWPPAPRIDPWLSRPMRHELGLDLPER
;
A
#
# COMPACT_ATOMS: atom_id res chain seq x y z
N LYS A 1 1.86 16.39 10.58
CA LYS A 1 0.89 17.04 9.67
C LYS A 1 1.50 18.25 8.96
N ARG A 2 2.00 19.28 9.67
CA ARG A 2 2.58 20.48 9.03
C ARG A 2 3.73 20.21 8.04
N ALA A 3 4.69 19.36 8.38
CA ALA A 3 5.79 19.00 7.47
C ALA A 3 5.31 18.37 6.14
N ILE A 4 4.20 17.63 6.16
CA ILE A 4 3.63 16.97 4.97
C ILE A 4 3.02 18.03 4.04
N GLU A 5 2.22 18.95 4.59
CA GLU A 5 1.63 20.06 3.84
C GLU A 5 2.72 20.92 3.18
N VAL A 6 3.80 21.20 3.91
CA VAL A 6 4.92 21.99 3.39
C VAL A 6 5.62 21.26 2.24
N LEU A 7 5.90 19.97 2.40
CA LEU A 7 6.50 19.16 1.33
C LEU A 7 5.60 19.09 0.10
N GLU A 8 4.29 18.94 0.30
CA GLU A 8 3.29 18.94 -0.77
C GLU A 8 3.32 20.26 -1.55
N ILE A 9 3.22 21.40 -0.85
CA ILE A 9 3.25 22.73 -1.45
C ILE A 9 4.57 22.99 -2.17
N ALA A 10 5.70 22.60 -1.57
CA ALA A 10 7.03 22.84 -2.11
C ALA A 10 7.29 22.07 -3.41
N LEU A 11 6.94 20.78 -3.47
CA LEU A 11 7.39 19.87 -4.54
C LEU A 11 6.29 19.08 -5.25
N LEU A 12 5.17 18.76 -4.60
CA LEU A 12 4.21 17.80 -5.15
C LEU A 12 3.06 18.43 -5.94
N ARG A 13 2.97 19.76 -5.97
CA ARG A 13 1.97 20.52 -6.76
C ARG A 13 2.43 20.91 -8.17
N GLY A 14 3.57 20.40 -8.62
CA GLY A 14 4.18 20.76 -9.90
C GLY A 14 4.75 19.55 -10.64
N THR A 15 5.93 19.72 -11.25
CA THR A 15 6.63 18.63 -11.92
C THR A 15 6.93 17.51 -10.95
N ARG A 16 6.61 16.27 -11.33
CA ARG A 16 6.90 15.08 -10.52
C ARG A 16 8.39 15.04 -10.16
N PRO A 17 8.75 14.89 -8.87
CA PRO A 17 10.13 14.72 -8.48
C PRO A 17 10.77 13.49 -9.11
N GLN A 18 12.10 13.48 -9.18
CA GLN A 18 12.86 12.30 -9.59
C GLN A 18 12.53 11.09 -8.69
N PRO A 19 12.60 9.86 -9.22
CA PRO A 19 12.24 8.66 -8.47
C PRO A 19 13.12 8.48 -7.22
N GLY A 20 12.51 7.87 -6.20
CA GLY A 20 13.11 7.57 -4.91
C GLY A 20 13.27 8.77 -3.98
N THR A 21 13.51 8.49 -2.70
CA THR A 21 13.71 9.51 -1.67
C THR A 21 14.94 10.37 -1.91
N GLY A 22 15.98 9.82 -2.56
CA GLY A 22 17.13 10.58 -3.03
C GLY A 22 16.78 11.60 -4.12
N GLY A 23 15.85 11.27 -5.03
CA GLY A 23 15.31 12.21 -6.01
C GLY A 23 14.53 13.34 -5.36
N LEU A 24 13.64 12.98 -4.42
CA LEU A 24 12.88 13.93 -3.63
C LEU A 24 13.79 14.91 -2.87
N ALA A 25 14.85 14.43 -2.22
CA ALA A 25 15.80 15.27 -1.49
C ALA A 25 16.54 16.26 -2.39
N ARG A 26 17.00 15.82 -3.57
CA ARG A 26 17.70 16.69 -4.53
C ARG A 26 16.78 17.78 -5.08
N ASP A 27 15.55 17.42 -5.43
CA ASP A 27 14.58 18.39 -5.94
C ASP A 27 14.16 19.38 -4.84
N PHE A 28 14.06 18.92 -3.59
CA PHE A 28 13.82 19.80 -2.43
C PHE A 28 14.96 20.79 -2.20
N ALA A 29 16.21 20.32 -2.25
CA ALA A 29 17.38 21.17 -2.11
C ALA A 29 17.46 22.22 -3.23
N ARG A 30 17.14 21.83 -4.47
CA ARG A 30 17.03 22.77 -5.60
C ARG A 30 15.96 23.82 -5.35
N PHE A 31 14.76 23.41 -4.92
CA PHE A 31 13.69 24.33 -4.58
C PHE A 31 14.12 25.34 -3.50
N ARG A 32 14.77 24.89 -2.43
CA ARG A 32 15.29 25.78 -1.38
C ARG A 32 16.30 26.80 -1.93
N ALA A 33 17.22 26.36 -2.79
CA ALA A 33 18.19 27.26 -3.41
C ALA A 33 17.50 28.34 -4.26
N GLU A 34 16.47 27.98 -5.03
CA GLU A 34 15.70 28.93 -5.83
C GLU A 34 14.88 29.90 -4.97
N LEU A 35 14.40 29.45 -3.81
CA LEU A 35 13.69 30.30 -2.86
C LEU A 35 14.62 31.33 -2.21
N VAL A 36 15.84 30.92 -1.84
CA VAL A 36 16.87 31.83 -1.32
C VAL A 36 17.23 32.90 -2.36
N LYS A 37 17.40 32.53 -3.64
CA LYS A 37 17.62 33.50 -4.73
C LYS A 37 16.48 34.50 -4.83
N LEU A 38 15.24 34.03 -4.79
CA LEU A 38 14.05 34.87 -4.87
C LEU A 38 13.98 35.88 -3.70
N HIS A 39 14.25 35.42 -2.47
CA HIS A 39 14.28 36.29 -1.29
C HIS A 39 15.47 37.26 -1.31
N GLY A 40 16.59 36.88 -1.95
CA GLY A 40 17.77 37.72 -2.16
C GLY A 40 17.65 38.72 -3.31
N GLY A 41 16.56 38.69 -4.10
CA GLY A 41 16.38 39.56 -5.27
C GLY A 41 17.17 39.14 -6.52
N GLU A 42 17.69 37.91 -6.54
CA GLU A 42 18.36 37.32 -7.68
C GLU A 42 17.36 36.68 -8.65
N THR A 43 17.80 36.42 -9.90
CA THR A 43 16.98 35.69 -10.88
C THR A 43 16.68 34.29 -10.37
N SER A 44 15.41 34.02 -10.12
CA SER A 44 14.88 32.74 -9.64
C SER A 44 13.89 32.17 -10.64
N SER A 45 13.83 30.84 -10.71
CA SER A 45 12.75 30.11 -11.41
C SER A 45 11.40 30.16 -10.68
N LEU A 46 11.37 30.68 -9.45
CA LEU A 46 10.16 30.88 -8.65
C LEU A 46 9.62 32.30 -8.83
N HIS A 47 8.30 32.41 -8.93
CA HIS A 47 7.60 33.68 -8.90
C HIS A 47 7.07 34.01 -7.50
N ALA A 48 7.19 35.27 -7.06
CA ALA A 48 6.81 35.71 -5.70
C ALA A 48 5.32 35.47 -5.34
N MET A 49 4.45 35.36 -6.35
CA MET A 49 3.02 35.07 -6.14
C MET A 49 2.71 33.57 -5.98
N GLU A 50 3.69 32.68 -6.19
CA GLU A 50 3.49 31.25 -5.98
C GLU A 50 3.29 30.96 -4.48
N PRO A 51 2.35 30.07 -4.11
CA PRO A 51 2.13 29.70 -2.71
C PRO A 51 3.39 29.16 -2.03
N ARG A 52 4.23 28.43 -2.77
CA ARG A 52 5.50 27.87 -2.28
C ARG A 52 6.59 28.93 -2.04
N ALA A 53 6.47 30.12 -2.62
CA ALA A 53 7.39 31.23 -2.36
C ALA A 53 7.22 31.87 -0.97
N ARG A 54 6.12 31.56 -0.27
CA ARG A 54 5.76 32.09 1.06
C ARG A 54 6.17 31.17 2.22
N LEU A 55 6.81 30.04 1.93
CA LEU A 55 7.27 29.09 2.95
C LEU A 55 8.45 29.69 3.74
N ARG A 56 8.45 29.50 5.06
CA ARG A 56 9.49 30.01 5.96
C ARG A 56 10.55 28.94 6.27
N ASP A 57 11.74 29.36 6.68
CA ASP A 57 12.86 28.44 6.96
C ASP A 57 12.52 27.34 7.97
N ASN A 58 11.80 27.64 9.05
CA ASN A 58 11.37 26.62 10.01
C ASN A 58 10.46 25.56 9.36
N GLU A 59 9.58 25.97 8.46
CA GLU A 59 8.69 25.06 7.73
C GLU A 59 9.49 24.18 6.76
N LEU A 60 10.48 24.76 6.08
CA LEU A 60 11.38 24.04 5.19
C LEU A 60 12.26 23.04 5.94
N ASN A 61 12.80 23.41 7.10
CA ASN A 61 13.59 22.51 7.94
C ASN A 61 12.76 21.32 8.46
N GLN A 62 11.47 21.53 8.77
CA GLN A 62 10.57 20.43 9.13
C GLN A 62 10.31 19.47 7.96
N ALA A 63 10.14 20.00 6.74
CA ALA A 63 9.99 19.18 5.54
C ALA A 63 11.29 18.43 5.19
N GLU A 64 12.45 19.07 5.34
CA GLU A 64 13.77 18.42 5.19
C GLU A 64 13.93 17.26 6.19
N GLY A 65 13.64 17.48 7.47
CA GLY A 65 13.67 16.43 8.48
C GLY A 65 12.66 15.30 8.22
N LEU A 66 11.54 15.57 7.54
CA LEU A 66 10.64 14.51 7.06
C LEU A 66 11.28 13.71 5.92
N ILE A 67 11.89 14.37 4.92
CA ILE A 67 12.60 13.69 3.82
C ILE A 67 13.72 12.81 4.36
N THR A 68 14.53 13.31 5.30
CA THR A 68 15.62 12.53 5.91
C THR A 68 15.11 11.28 6.63
N ARG A 69 14.00 11.37 7.35
CA ARG A 69 13.37 10.20 7.99
C ARG A 69 12.83 9.20 6.97
N LEU A 70 12.23 9.68 5.88
CA LEU A 70 11.79 8.82 4.78
C LEU A 70 12.97 8.11 4.11
N GLN A 71 14.08 8.82 3.87
CA GLN A 71 15.31 8.23 3.34
C GLN A 71 15.82 7.10 4.24
N ALA A 72 15.89 7.34 5.55
CA ALA A 72 16.33 6.33 6.51
C ALA A 72 15.38 5.11 6.53
N ALA A 73 14.06 5.34 6.54
CA ALA A 73 13.07 4.27 6.60
C ALA A 73 13.01 3.43 5.32
N LEU A 74 13.24 4.04 4.15
CA LEU A 74 13.19 3.35 2.85
C LEU A 74 14.57 2.87 2.35
N ALA A 75 15.66 3.20 3.05
CA ALA A 75 17.01 2.78 2.70
C ALA A 75 17.18 1.26 2.46
N PRO A 76 16.56 0.35 3.25
CA PRO A 76 16.68 -1.09 3.01
C PRO A 76 16.19 -1.51 1.63
N LEU A 77 15.19 -0.81 1.09
CA LEU A 77 14.57 -1.08 -0.21
C LEU A 77 15.22 -0.28 -1.34
N GLU A 78 15.46 1.01 -1.15
CA GLU A 78 16.05 1.88 -2.18
C GLU A 78 17.55 1.61 -2.43
N GLY A 79 18.25 1.00 -1.45
CA GLY A 79 19.64 0.59 -1.60
C GLY A 79 19.86 -0.65 -2.49
N MET A 80 18.79 -1.30 -2.96
CA MET A 80 18.89 -2.49 -3.79
C MET A 80 19.17 -2.14 -5.26
N ALA A 81 20.05 -2.91 -5.90
CA ALA A 81 20.41 -2.75 -7.29
C ALA A 81 19.33 -3.37 -8.19
N ALA A 82 18.65 -2.55 -8.97
CA ALA A 82 17.58 -2.99 -9.90
C ALA A 82 18.03 -3.99 -10.98
N SER A 83 19.33 -4.14 -11.21
CA SER A 83 19.89 -5.02 -12.24
C SER A 83 20.03 -6.49 -11.82
N LYS A 84 19.81 -6.82 -10.54
CA LYS A 84 20.00 -8.18 -10.01
C LYS A 84 18.71 -8.69 -9.34
N PRO A 85 18.34 -9.97 -9.53
CA PRO A 85 17.29 -10.58 -8.72
C PRO A 85 17.77 -10.83 -7.28
N TYR A 86 16.84 -10.80 -6.34
CA TYR A 86 17.05 -11.05 -4.91
C TYR A 86 16.22 -12.24 -4.44
N ASP A 87 16.64 -12.93 -3.40
CA ASP A 87 15.81 -13.98 -2.81
C ASP A 87 14.55 -13.37 -2.17
N PHE A 88 13.40 -14.00 -2.34
CA PHE A 88 12.14 -13.50 -1.81
C PHE A 88 12.16 -13.30 -0.29
N ALA A 89 12.84 -14.15 0.48
CA ALA A 89 12.98 -13.97 1.93
C ALA A 89 13.82 -12.73 2.27
N GLU A 90 14.86 -12.42 1.49
CA GLU A 90 15.66 -11.20 1.66
C GLU A 90 14.81 -9.94 1.40
N LEU A 91 14.02 -9.96 0.31
CA LEU A 91 13.11 -8.86 -0.02
C LEU A 91 12.05 -8.65 1.06
N ALA A 92 11.45 -9.72 1.56
CA ALA A 92 10.48 -9.67 2.64
C ALA A 92 11.09 -9.14 3.96
N ALA A 93 12.32 -9.52 4.30
CA ALA A 93 13.02 -9.00 5.48
C ALA A 93 13.22 -7.48 5.39
N ARG A 94 13.76 -6.98 4.26
CA ARG A 94 13.96 -5.54 4.02
C ARG A 94 12.63 -4.76 4.00
N HIS A 95 11.58 -5.36 3.46
CA HIS A 95 10.24 -4.75 3.47
C HIS A 95 9.68 -4.66 4.89
N ARG A 96 9.85 -5.70 5.71
CA ARG A 96 9.48 -5.67 7.14
C ARG A 96 10.23 -4.57 7.88
N GLU A 97 11.54 -4.44 7.67
CA GLU A 97 12.36 -3.37 8.25
C GLU A 97 11.83 -1.98 7.87
N ALA A 98 11.51 -1.76 6.60
CA ALA A 98 10.93 -0.50 6.13
C ALA A 98 9.57 -0.22 6.77
N LEU A 99 8.70 -1.24 6.92
CA LEU A 99 7.40 -1.10 7.59
C LEU A 99 7.56 -0.73 9.07
N ILE A 100 8.51 -1.34 9.78
CA ILE A 100 8.84 -0.98 11.17
C ILE A 100 9.24 0.49 11.24
N ALA A 101 10.21 0.91 10.42
CA ALA A 101 10.73 2.27 10.45
C ALA A 101 9.68 3.33 10.07
N LEU A 102 8.78 3.02 9.13
CA LEU A 102 7.70 3.93 8.70
C LEU A 102 6.56 4.05 9.72
N SER A 103 6.38 3.05 10.57
CA SER A 103 5.26 2.96 11.52
C SER A 103 5.65 3.08 12.98
N ALA A 104 6.94 3.34 13.26
CA ALA A 104 7.42 3.58 14.61
C ALA A 104 6.73 4.81 15.22
N ASP A 105 6.17 4.65 16.40
CA ASP A 105 5.69 5.75 17.22
C ASP A 105 6.84 6.43 17.99
N GLN A 106 6.49 7.32 18.92
CA GLN A 106 7.46 8.03 19.77
C GLN A 106 8.21 7.13 20.77
N ASN A 107 7.81 5.87 20.94
CA ASN A 107 8.43 4.88 21.81
C ASN A 107 9.11 3.76 21.00
N ASP A 108 9.33 3.96 19.70
CA ASP A 108 9.88 2.99 18.76
C ASP A 108 9.02 1.71 18.59
N VAL A 109 7.72 1.80 18.86
CA VAL A 109 6.77 0.70 18.63
C VAL A 109 6.19 0.79 17.22
N ALA A 110 6.32 -0.30 16.46
CA ALA A 110 5.78 -0.39 15.10
C ALA A 110 4.25 -0.59 15.12
N ILE A 111 3.49 0.51 15.07
CA ILE A 111 2.02 0.50 15.20
C ILE A 111 1.32 -0.29 14.09
N VAL A 112 2.00 -0.50 12.95
CA VAL A 112 1.45 -1.26 11.81
C VAL A 112 1.09 -2.70 12.18
N PHE A 113 1.69 -3.25 13.25
CA PHE A 113 1.48 -4.64 13.68
C PHE A 113 0.51 -4.80 14.86
N GLU A 114 -0.04 -3.71 15.41
CA GLU A 114 -0.90 -3.78 16.61
C GLU A 114 -2.32 -4.29 16.32
N GLU A 115 -2.88 -3.93 15.17
CA GLU A 115 -4.22 -4.37 14.78
C GLU A 115 -4.23 -5.78 14.18
N ARG A 116 -5.42 -6.40 14.08
CA ARG A 116 -5.59 -7.77 13.54
C ARG A 116 -4.92 -7.99 12.19
N ALA A 117 -5.01 -7.01 11.28
CA ALA A 117 -4.39 -7.09 9.96
C ALA A 117 -2.86 -7.05 10.06
N GLY A 118 -2.35 -6.15 10.90
CA GLY A 118 -0.94 -6.04 11.24
C GLY A 118 -0.38 -7.31 11.85
N ALA A 119 -1.02 -7.85 12.88
CA ALA A 119 -0.61 -9.08 13.54
C ALA A 119 -0.57 -10.28 12.57
N SER A 120 -1.56 -10.37 11.66
CA SER A 120 -1.55 -11.41 10.61
C SER A 120 -0.39 -11.23 9.63
N LEU A 121 -0.07 -10.00 9.24
CA LEU A 121 1.06 -9.70 8.37
C LEU A 121 2.40 -10.01 9.07
N ALA A 122 2.53 -9.66 10.35
CA ALA A 122 3.70 -9.98 11.18
C ALA A 122 3.92 -11.49 11.27
N SER A 123 2.87 -12.27 11.56
CA SER A 123 2.92 -13.74 11.57
C SER A 123 3.38 -14.30 10.23
N ALA A 124 2.93 -13.71 9.12
CA ALA A 124 3.30 -14.19 7.81
C ALA A 124 4.77 -13.89 7.47
N PHE A 125 5.29 -12.72 7.89
CA PHE A 125 6.73 -12.46 7.84
C PHE A 125 7.52 -13.43 8.73
N ASP A 126 7.07 -13.67 9.95
CA ASP A 126 7.74 -14.57 10.89
C ASP A 126 7.80 -16.00 10.33
N GLU A 127 6.72 -16.51 9.74
CA GLU A 127 6.69 -17.82 9.10
C GLU A 127 7.66 -17.94 7.91
N LEU A 128 7.74 -16.91 7.07
CA LEU A 128 8.67 -16.87 5.94
C LEU A 128 10.13 -16.81 6.41
N LEU A 129 10.40 -16.03 7.47
CA LEU A 129 11.75 -15.74 7.95
C LEU A 129 12.25 -16.73 9.03
N ALA A 130 11.36 -17.57 9.60
CA ALA A 130 11.66 -18.46 10.72
C ALA A 130 12.87 -19.38 10.49
N ARG A 131 13.05 -19.85 9.25
CA ARG A 131 14.12 -20.79 8.91
C ARG A 131 15.49 -20.14 8.72
N GLN A 132 15.56 -18.80 8.64
CA GLN A 132 16.78 -18.03 8.31
C GLN A 132 17.53 -18.59 7.09
N GLN A 133 16.79 -19.16 6.14
CA GLN A 133 17.31 -19.74 4.91
C GLN A 133 16.73 -19.00 3.70
N PRO A 134 17.44 -18.97 2.57
CA PRO A 134 16.88 -18.49 1.32
C PRO A 134 15.58 -19.23 1.01
N SER A 135 14.57 -18.49 0.54
CA SER A 135 13.33 -19.08 0.02
C SER A 135 13.59 -19.96 -1.21
N GLY A 136 14.69 -19.71 -1.93
CA GLY A 136 15.01 -20.35 -3.21
C GLY A 136 14.28 -19.71 -4.39
N LEU A 137 13.39 -18.76 -4.14
CA LEU A 137 12.70 -17.99 -5.16
C LEU A 137 13.47 -16.71 -5.43
N MET A 138 14.15 -16.67 -6.57
CA MET A 138 14.82 -15.46 -7.05
C MET A 138 13.81 -14.55 -7.75
N THR A 139 13.67 -13.32 -7.27
CA THR A 139 12.66 -12.37 -7.73
C THR A 139 13.34 -11.07 -8.20
N PRO A 140 13.11 -10.65 -9.46
CA PRO A 140 13.46 -9.29 -9.91
C PRO A 140 12.71 -8.25 -9.08
N LEU A 141 13.33 -7.09 -8.82
CA LEU A 141 12.67 -6.04 -8.03
C LEU A 141 11.35 -5.54 -8.63
N SER A 142 11.20 -5.58 -9.95
CA SER A 142 9.96 -5.21 -10.65
C SER A 142 8.78 -6.10 -10.29
N ASP A 143 9.05 -7.38 -10.02
CA ASP A 143 8.02 -8.41 -9.86
C ASP A 143 7.67 -8.61 -8.38
N TYR A 144 8.50 -8.06 -7.48
CA TYR A 144 8.33 -8.19 -6.04
C TYR A 144 6.93 -7.82 -5.54
N PRO A 145 6.27 -6.72 -5.97
CA PRO A 145 4.94 -6.38 -5.50
C PRO A 145 3.91 -7.49 -5.77
N GLU A 146 3.95 -8.11 -6.95
CA GLU A 146 3.03 -9.17 -7.35
C GLU A 146 3.33 -10.48 -6.62
N VAL A 147 4.62 -10.83 -6.50
CA VAL A 147 5.05 -12.02 -5.74
C VAL A 147 4.67 -11.89 -4.27
N PHE A 148 4.90 -10.73 -3.66
CA PHE A 148 4.50 -10.44 -2.28
C PHE A 148 2.99 -10.57 -2.09
N GLN A 149 2.21 -9.92 -2.95
CA GLN A 149 0.75 -9.99 -2.86
C GLN A 149 0.25 -11.44 -2.99
N THR A 150 0.81 -12.20 -3.93
CA THR A 150 0.44 -13.61 -4.15
C THR A 150 0.83 -14.49 -2.97
N ALA A 151 2.04 -14.35 -2.44
CA ALA A 151 2.55 -15.16 -1.33
C ALA A 151 1.76 -14.95 -0.03
N PHE A 152 1.18 -13.77 0.16
CA PHE A 152 0.41 -13.42 1.36
C PHE A 152 -1.11 -13.38 1.14
N ALA A 153 -1.60 -13.70 -0.07
CA ALA A 153 -3.02 -13.58 -0.43
C ALA A 153 -3.95 -14.45 0.42
N ASP A 154 -3.51 -15.64 0.84
CA ASP A 154 -4.32 -16.59 1.60
C ASP A 154 -4.54 -16.17 3.07
N ARG A 155 -3.91 -15.07 3.52
CA ARG A 155 -4.07 -14.52 4.87
C ARG A 155 -5.37 -13.72 4.98
N MET A 156 -6.48 -14.43 5.21
CA MET A 156 -7.78 -13.79 5.45
C MET A 156 -7.87 -13.18 6.85
N VAL A 157 -8.01 -11.85 6.91
CA VAL A 157 -8.27 -11.13 8.16
C VAL A 157 -9.70 -10.61 8.15
N ARG A 158 -10.57 -11.22 8.97
CA ARG A 158 -11.93 -10.74 9.13
C ARG A 158 -11.93 -9.40 9.86
N ARG A 159 -12.51 -8.39 9.21
CA ARG A 159 -12.77 -7.09 9.85
C ARG A 159 -13.81 -7.29 10.96
N PRO A 160 -13.58 -6.78 12.18
CA PRO A 160 -14.57 -6.87 13.24
C PRO A 160 -15.85 -6.15 12.81
N GLU A 161 -17.00 -6.79 13.05
CA GLU A 161 -18.30 -6.18 12.84
C GLU A 161 -18.48 -5.00 13.80
N SER A 162 -18.94 -3.87 13.27
CA SER A 162 -19.24 -2.70 14.09
C SER A 162 -20.64 -2.82 14.66
N ALA A 163 -20.77 -3.05 15.96
CA ALA A 163 -22.05 -3.13 16.65
C ALA A 163 -22.89 -1.84 16.57
N ARG A 164 -22.28 -0.71 16.16
CA ARG A 164 -22.96 0.59 15.96
C ARG A 164 -23.04 0.98 14.48
N ALA A 165 -22.89 0.03 13.56
CA ALA A 165 -23.07 0.30 12.15
C ALA A 165 -24.51 0.76 11.88
N GLN A 166 -24.66 1.93 11.25
CA GLN A 166 -25.96 2.42 10.81
C GLN A 166 -26.44 1.74 9.51
N LEU A 167 -25.52 1.06 8.81
CA LEU A 167 -25.75 0.33 7.57
C LEU A 167 -25.01 -1.00 7.66
N ASN A 168 -25.75 -2.10 7.50
CA ASN A 168 -25.20 -3.43 7.35
C ASN A 168 -25.42 -3.88 5.90
N ILE A 169 -24.38 -4.45 5.28
CA ILE A 169 -24.46 -5.05 3.95
C ILE A 169 -24.39 -6.55 4.16
N PHE A 170 -25.51 -7.23 3.92
CA PHE A 170 -25.63 -8.68 4.09
C PHE A 170 -25.54 -9.40 2.76
N GLY A 171 -24.89 -10.56 2.75
CA GLY A 171 -25.10 -11.58 1.75
C GLY A 171 -26.48 -12.22 1.87
N GLN A 172 -26.91 -12.96 0.85
CA GLN A 172 -28.25 -13.55 0.79
C GLN A 172 -28.56 -14.51 1.95
N LEU A 173 -27.57 -15.26 2.42
CA LEU A 173 -27.71 -16.16 3.57
C LEU A 173 -27.78 -15.38 4.89
N GLU A 174 -26.93 -14.37 5.06
CA GLU A 174 -26.90 -13.52 6.26
C GLU A 174 -28.21 -12.75 6.43
N ALA A 175 -28.79 -12.28 5.33
CA ALA A 175 -30.08 -11.59 5.30
C ALA A 175 -31.26 -12.50 5.72
N ARG A 176 -31.15 -13.82 5.57
CA ARG A 176 -32.17 -14.77 6.05
C ARG A 176 -32.12 -15.01 7.56
N LEU A 177 -30.95 -14.76 8.17
CA LEU A 177 -30.69 -15.01 9.59
C LEU A 177 -30.84 -13.75 10.45
N THR A 178 -31.13 -12.60 9.83
CA THR A 178 -31.16 -11.29 10.49
C THR A 178 -32.49 -10.60 10.21
N GLU A 179 -33.06 -9.96 11.22
CA GLU A 179 -34.23 -9.08 11.07
C GLU A 179 -33.79 -7.61 10.89
N SER A 180 -34.49 -6.85 10.06
CA SER A 180 -34.18 -5.44 9.81
C SER A 180 -35.45 -4.67 9.48
N ASP A 181 -35.62 -3.47 10.07
CA ASP A 181 -36.81 -2.63 9.85
C ASP A 181 -36.94 -2.15 8.40
N ARG A 182 -35.80 -1.98 7.72
CA ARG A 182 -35.72 -1.54 6.32
C ARG A 182 -34.68 -2.36 5.58
N VAL A 183 -35.07 -2.90 4.44
CA VAL A 183 -34.20 -3.67 3.55
C VAL A 183 -34.16 -2.99 2.19
N ILE A 184 -32.95 -2.72 1.69
CA ILE A 184 -32.73 -2.26 0.32
C ILE A 184 -32.08 -3.41 -0.44
N LEU A 185 -32.75 -3.89 -1.48
CA LEU A 185 -32.22 -4.94 -2.35
C LEU A 185 -31.43 -4.30 -3.49
N GLY A 186 -30.12 -4.55 -3.52
CA GLY A 186 -29.22 -4.16 -4.60
C GLY A 186 -28.88 -5.34 -5.51
N GLY A 187 -28.47 -5.07 -6.76
CA GLY A 187 -27.98 -6.10 -7.66
C GLY A 187 -29.06 -6.98 -8.32
N LEU A 188 -30.31 -6.51 -8.36
CA LEU A 188 -31.42 -7.15 -9.09
C LEU A 188 -31.32 -6.88 -10.60
N VAL A 189 -30.13 -7.14 -11.17
CA VAL A 189 -29.86 -7.03 -12.60
C VAL A 189 -29.60 -8.43 -13.16
N GLU A 190 -30.03 -8.66 -14.40
CA GLU A 190 -29.87 -9.94 -15.07
C GLU A 190 -28.39 -10.37 -15.11
N GLY A 191 -28.13 -11.65 -14.82
CA GLY A 191 -26.79 -12.22 -14.72
C GLY A 191 -26.11 -12.04 -13.35
N VAL A 192 -26.50 -11.05 -12.54
CA VAL A 192 -26.12 -10.95 -11.11
C VAL A 192 -27.15 -11.67 -10.26
N TRP A 193 -28.43 -11.43 -10.55
CA TRP A 193 -29.56 -12.13 -9.94
C TRP A 193 -30.64 -12.45 -10.99
N PRO A 194 -30.89 -13.73 -11.29
CA PRO A 194 -30.16 -14.90 -10.81
C PRO A 194 -28.71 -14.93 -11.35
N PRO A 195 -27.74 -15.42 -10.57
CA PRO A 195 -26.39 -15.59 -11.06
C PRO A 195 -26.38 -16.61 -12.20
N ALA A 196 -25.65 -16.30 -13.27
CA ALA A 196 -25.45 -17.26 -14.35
C ALA A 196 -24.75 -18.53 -13.83
N PRO A 197 -25.08 -19.73 -14.36
CA PRO A 197 -24.41 -20.97 -13.96
C PRO A 197 -22.90 -20.83 -14.15
N ARG A 198 -22.11 -21.15 -13.12
CA ARG A 198 -20.64 -21.12 -13.25
C ARG A 198 -20.21 -22.13 -14.31
N ILE A 199 -19.53 -21.63 -15.32
CA ILE A 199 -18.82 -22.48 -16.28
C ILE A 199 -17.58 -23.02 -15.56
N ASP A 200 -17.42 -24.34 -15.56
CA ASP A 200 -16.24 -24.98 -15.00
C ASP A 200 -15.01 -24.63 -15.87
N PRO A 201 -13.92 -24.13 -15.27
CA PRO A 201 -12.76 -23.67 -16.03
C PRO A 201 -11.93 -24.79 -16.66
N TRP A 202 -12.15 -26.05 -16.25
CA TRP A 202 -11.37 -27.21 -16.68
C TRP A 202 -12.21 -28.23 -17.45
N LEU A 203 -13.46 -28.45 -17.03
CA LEU A 203 -14.32 -29.49 -17.58
C LEU A 203 -15.49 -28.86 -18.34
N SER A 204 -15.54 -29.12 -19.64
CA SER A 204 -16.73 -28.79 -20.42
C SER A 204 -17.95 -29.59 -19.92
N ARG A 205 -19.16 -29.10 -20.21
CA ARG A 205 -20.40 -29.79 -19.82
C ARG A 205 -20.45 -31.26 -20.31
N PRO A 206 -20.07 -31.58 -21.56
CA PRO A 206 -19.98 -32.97 -22.01
C PRO A 206 -19.01 -33.80 -21.17
N MET A 207 -17.83 -33.26 -20.83
CA MET A 207 -16.83 -33.97 -20.03
C MET A 207 -17.34 -34.29 -18.62
N ARG A 208 -18.03 -33.35 -17.96
CA ARG A 208 -18.66 -33.60 -16.66
C ARG A 208 -19.70 -34.72 -16.73
N HIS A 209 -20.51 -34.71 -17.78
CA HIS A 209 -21.54 -35.73 -18.01
C HIS A 209 -20.92 -37.11 -18.26
N GLU A 210 -19.88 -37.21 -19.09
CA GLU A 210 -19.14 -38.45 -19.34
C GLU A 210 -18.48 -39.00 -18.06
N LEU A 211 -18.05 -38.11 -17.16
CA LEU A 211 -17.48 -38.46 -15.86
C LEU A 211 -18.53 -38.75 -14.77
N GLY A 212 -19.83 -38.64 -15.08
CA GLY A 212 -20.92 -38.86 -14.12
C GLY A 212 -20.99 -37.81 -12.99
N LEU A 213 -20.41 -36.62 -13.21
CA LEU A 213 -20.44 -35.50 -12.28
C LEU A 213 -21.72 -34.67 -12.46
N ASP A 214 -22.20 -34.05 -11.38
CA ASP A 214 -23.37 -33.19 -11.45
C ASP A 214 -23.14 -31.98 -12.39
N LEU A 215 -24.16 -31.71 -13.20
CA LEU A 215 -24.20 -30.54 -14.07
C LEU A 215 -24.44 -29.28 -13.21
N PRO A 216 -23.79 -28.15 -13.52
CA PRO A 216 -23.80 -26.93 -12.69
C PRO A 216 -25.17 -26.23 -12.58
N GLU A 217 -26.23 -26.82 -13.15
CA GLU A 217 -27.59 -26.29 -13.22
C GLU A 217 -28.52 -26.95 -12.19
N ARG A 218 -28.01 -27.86 -11.35
CA ARG A 218 -28.72 -28.48 -10.21
C ARG A 218 -28.26 -27.91 -8.87
#